data_AF-A0A5D0WVG0-F1
#
_entry.id   AF-A0A5D0WVG0-F1
#
_cell.length_a   1.000
_cell.length_b   1.000
_cell.length_c   1.000
_cell.angle_alpha   90.00
_cell.angle_beta   90.00
_cell.angle_gamma   90.00
#
_symmetry.space_group_name_H-M   'P 1'
#
loop_
_entity.id
_entity.type
_entity.pdbx_description
1 polymer ?
#
loop_
_entity_poly.entity_id
_entity_poly.type
_entity_poly.pdbx_seq_one_letter_code
_entity_poly.pdbx_strand_id
1 'polypeptide(L)' 'MSDQHQLPMEAWKQAQTLAINCPEFKPDVEEEWLAEETISCYNCRYRRFVGAGIRCMKSLFYF' A
#
# COMPACT_ATOMS: atom_id res chain seq x y z
N MET A 1 -11.15 -13.87 10.41
CA MET A 1 -9.78 -13.76 9.86
C MET A 1 -9.36 -12.31 10.05
N SER A 2 -8.27 -12.05 10.76
CA SER A 2 -7.89 -10.70 11.20
C SER A 2 -7.62 -9.79 9.99
N ASP A 3 -8.29 -8.64 9.93
CA ASP A 3 -8.20 -7.61 8.89
C ASP A 3 -6.87 -6.82 8.93
N GLN A 4 -5.74 -7.51 9.16
CA GLN A 4 -4.39 -6.91 9.24
C GLN A 4 -3.93 -6.24 7.93
N HIS A 5 -4.74 -6.30 6.87
CA HIS A 5 -4.42 -5.80 5.54
C HIS A 5 -5.26 -4.60 5.11
N GLN A 6 -6.15 -4.08 5.96
CA GLN A 6 -7.04 -2.96 5.59
C GLN A 6 -6.67 -1.66 6.31
N LEU A 7 -6.60 -0.57 5.55
CA LEU A 7 -6.41 0.79 6.05
C LEU A 7 -7.62 1.65 5.63
N PRO A 8 -8.16 2.51 6.51
CA PRO A 8 -9.15 3.53 6.14
C PRO A 8 -8.65 4.47 5.04
N MET A 9 -9.54 5.23 4.38
CA MET A 9 -9.15 6.16 3.31
C MET A 9 -8.15 7.22 3.79
N GLU A 10 -8.35 7.75 5.00
CA GLU A 10 -7.57 8.87 5.53
C GLU A 10 -6.41 8.44 6.45
N ALA A 11 -5.97 7.18 6.38
CA ALA A 11 -4.93 6.63 7.25
C ALA A 11 -3.51 6.98 6.76
N TRP A 12 -3.30 8.23 6.31
CA TRP A 12 -2.09 8.69 5.61
C TRP A 12 -0.78 8.37 6.34
N LYS A 13 -0.69 8.74 7.63
CA LYS A 13 0.52 8.49 8.44
C LYS A 13 0.78 7.00 8.63
N GLN A 14 -0.26 6.24 8.94
CA GLN A 14 -0.15 4.80 9.13
C GLN A 14 0.26 4.10 7.84
N ALA A 15 -0.32 4.48 6.70
CA ALA A 15 0.01 3.95 5.38
C ALA A 15 1.46 4.25 4.97
N GLN A 16 1.96 5.45 5.28
CA GLN A 16 3.35 5.81 5.07
C GLN A 16 4.28 4.96 5.94
N THR A 17 4.01 4.88 7.25
CA THR A 17 4.81 4.07 8.18
C THR A 17 4.85 2.60 7.77
N LEU A 18 3.72 2.03 7.36
CA LEU A 18 3.67 0.64 6.91
C LEU A 18 4.45 0.45 5.61
N ALA A 19 4.30 1.33 4.63
CA ALA A 19 4.98 1.18 3.35
C ALA A 19 6.51 1.33 3.45
N ILE A 20 7.02 2.29 4.23
CA ILE A 20 8.46 2.48 4.43
C ILE A 20 9.10 1.24 5.08
N ASN A 21 8.37 0.55 5.95
CA ASN A 21 8.84 -0.66 6.63
C ASN A 21 8.46 -1.96 5.90
N CYS A 22 7.80 -1.88 4.74
CA CYS A 22 7.33 -3.05 4.01
C CYS A 22 8.40 -3.51 3.01
N PRO A 23 9.04 -4.68 3.21
CA PRO A 23 10.04 -5.20 2.28
C PRO A 23 9.46 -5.58 0.91
N GLU A 24 8.14 -5.55 0.80
CA GLU A 24 7.37 -6.05 -0.34
C GLU A 24 6.62 -4.91 -1.03
N PHE A 25 6.88 -3.67 -0.60
CA PHE A 25 6.39 -2.49 -1.29
C PHE A 25 6.93 -2.48 -2.72
N LYS A 26 6.03 -2.27 -3.68
CA LYS A 26 6.38 -2.00 -5.07
C LYS A 26 5.51 -0.84 -5.56
N PRO A 27 6.10 0.22 -6.13
CA PRO A 27 5.34 1.30 -6.75
C PRO A 27 4.32 0.74 -7.75
N ASP A 28 3.17 1.39 -7.86
CA ASP A 28 2.13 1.00 -8.81
C ASP A 28 2.55 1.20 -10.26
N VAL A 29 3.13 2.37 -10.53
CA VAL A 29 3.71 2.76 -11.81
C VAL A 29 5.14 3.22 -11.51
N GLU A 30 6.12 2.36 -11.77
CA GLU A 30 7.52 2.63 -11.41
C GLU A 30 8.07 3.84 -12.20
N GLU A 31 7.59 4.04 -13.43
CA GLU A 31 8.01 5.10 -14.34
C GLU A 31 7.51 6.50 -13.93
N GLU A 32 6.47 6.59 -13.10
CA GLU A 32 5.94 7.85 -12.58
C GLU A 32 6.57 8.23 -11.23
N TRP A 33 7.39 7.35 -10.65
CA TRP A 33 7.95 7.57 -9.31
C TRP A 33 9.19 8.46 -9.35
N LEU A 34 9.06 9.68 -8.81
CA LEU A 34 10.19 10.59 -8.63
C LEU A 34 10.95 10.29 -7.34
N ALA A 35 12.23 10.71 -7.27
CA ALA A 35 13.08 10.51 -6.10
C ALA A 35 12.52 11.15 -4.80
N GLU A 36 11.66 12.15 -4.93
CA GLU A 36 11.06 12.92 -3.82
C GLU A 36 9.63 12.45 -3.46
N GLU A 37 9.08 11.47 -4.18
CA GLU A 37 7.69 11.03 -3.99
C GLU A 37 7.51 10.29 -2.66
N THR A 38 6.37 10.51 -2.01
CA THR A 38 6.08 9.96 -0.69
C THR A 38 5.75 8.47 -0.77
N ILE A 39 6.56 7.63 -0.12
CA ILE A 39 6.30 6.19 0.02
C ILE A 39 5.07 5.97 0.92
N SER A 40 4.03 5.33 0.39
CA SER A 40 2.78 5.07 1.12
C SER A 40 2.04 3.84 0.58
N CYS A 41 1.27 3.14 1.41
CA CYS A 41 0.48 1.98 0.93
C CYS A 41 -0.51 2.37 -0.18
N TYR A 42 -0.94 3.63 -0.24
CA TYR A 42 -1.77 4.17 -1.33
C TYR A 42 -1.05 4.26 -2.67
N ASN A 43 0.26 4.02 -2.70
CA ASN A 43 1.10 4.06 -3.88
C ASN A 43 1.64 2.67 -4.26
N CYS A 44 1.23 1.63 -3.54
CA CYS A 44 1.69 0.26 -3.78
C CYS A 44 0.82 -0.41 -4.86
N ARG A 45 1.45 -1.16 -5.78
CA ARG A 45 0.76 -1.96 -6.82
C ARG A 45 -0.21 -3.00 -6.27
N TYR A 46 0.03 -3.43 -5.03
CA TYR A 46 -0.79 -4.44 -4.36
C TYR A 46 -2.02 -3.85 -3.66
N ARG A 47 -2.23 -2.52 -3.68
CA ARG A 47 -3.42 -1.91 -3.06
C ARG A 47 -4.68 -2.18 -3.89
N ARG A 48 -5.81 -2.36 -3.21
CA ARG A 48 -7.15 -2.28 -3.82
C ARG A 48 -8.06 -1.42 -2.96
N PHE A 49 -8.77 -0.48 -3.58
CA PHE A 49 -9.79 0.29 -2.88
C PHE A 49 -10.99 -0.61 -2.57
N VAL A 50 -11.39 -0.67 -1.31
CA VAL A 50 -12.52 -1.46 -0.82
C VAL A 50 -13.34 -0.63 0.16
N GLY A 51 -14.58 -0.31 -0.21
CA GLY A 51 -15.47 0.51 0.61
C GLY A 51 -14.80 1.84 1.02
N ALA A 52 -14.64 2.04 2.33
CA ALA A 52 -14.09 3.26 2.91
C ALA A 52 -12.56 3.25 3.10
N GLY A 53 -11.81 2.45 2.33
CA GLY A 53 -10.36 2.36 2.49
C GLY A 53 -9.65 1.54 1.42
N ILE A 54 -8.44 1.10 1.74
CA ILE A 54 -7.61 0.24 0.90
C ILE A 54 -7.31 -1.09 1.59
N ARG A 55 -7.11 -2.12 0.79
CA ARG A 55 -6.66 -3.45 1.23
C ARG A 55 -5.41 -3.87 0.48
N CYS A 56 -4.43 -4.41 1.20
CA CYS A 56 -3.26 -5.04 0.62
C CYS A 56 -3.62 -6.43 0.07
N MET A 57 -3.31 -6.67 -1.20
CA MET A 57 -3.58 -7.94 -1.91
C MET A 57 -2.32 -8.76 -2.16
N LYS A 58 -1.19 -8.41 -1.54
CA LYS A 58 0.10 -9.07 -1.75
C LYS A 58 0.05 -10.58 -1.51
N SER A 59 -0.81 -11.04 -0.60
CA SER A 59 -1.02 -12.47 -0.34
C SER A 59 -1.50 -13.27 -1.56
N LEU A 60 -2.10 -12.62 -2.56
CA LEU A 60 -2.56 -13.26 -3.80
C LEU A 60 -1.45 -13.40 -4.86
N PHE A 61 -0.24 -12.89 -4.59
CA PHE A 61 0.89 -12.89 -5.52
C PHE A 61 2.03 -13.82 -5.10
N TYR A 62 1.84 -14.63 -4.05
CA TYR A 62 2.75 -15.72 -3.73
C TYR A 62 2.45 -16.93 -4.62
N PHE A 63 3.47 -17.35 -5.37
CA PHE A 63 3.52 -18.64 -6.07
C PHE A 63 4.40 -19.61 -5.27
#